data_AF-A0A7Y3G0Q2-F1
#
_entry.id   AF-A0A7Y3G0Q2-F1
#
_cell.length_a   1.000
_cell.length_b   1.000
_cell.length_c   1.000
_cell.angle_alpha   90.00
_cell.angle_beta   90.00
_cell.angle_gamma   90.00
#
_symmetry.space_group_name_H-M   'P 1'
#
loop_
_entity.id
_entity.type
_entity.pdbx_description
1 polymer ?
#
loop_
_entity_poly.entity_id
_entity_poly.type
_entity_poly.pdbx_seq_one_letter_code
_entity_poly.pdbx_strand_id
1 'polypeptide(L)'
;VIGGAMTDVKGDRSKAPHEQEDPDMFVRVTRRTKEGVYIRGAKAHQTGCLNSHWLIVMPTLRLSREDREFAIIGALPVDAAGITYIYGRQSCDTRAMEGGDIDLGNAKFSGQEAMVIFDDVFIPWDKIFMDGEHEFAAMLVERFTCYHRRSYVCKSGVGDALIGAAATIADYNGVEKASHIRDKLVEMTHLNETIYSTGIASSYQASKMKSGVFMNDDMIANVCKHHVTRMPYEIGRLAQDLAGGIMVTAPSQRELEHPEIGDIVRKYLKGRKEIPAEDRLRIVRLIENMTMGRNAVGYLTESMHGAGSPQAQRIQIGRQMQLEFKKQLARNLAGIAPESAEEVSEELAGYMEKVFASAKRPTDE
;
A
#
# COMPACT_ATOMS: atom_id res chain seq x y z
N VAL A 1 -9.16 -6.53 -16.00
CA VAL A 1 -8.40 -6.24 -14.76
C VAL A 1 -7.48 -7.41 -14.46
N ILE A 2 -6.22 -7.15 -14.07
CA ILE A 2 -5.22 -8.18 -13.73
C ILE A 2 -4.84 -8.04 -12.26
N GLY A 3 -4.91 -9.13 -11.50
CA GLY A 3 -4.42 -9.20 -10.12
C GLY A 3 -2.95 -9.65 -10.07
N GLY A 4 -2.13 -8.98 -9.26
CA GLY A 4 -0.73 -9.35 -9.04
C GLY A 4 -0.58 -10.19 -7.77
N ALA A 5 -0.34 -11.49 -7.93
CA ALA A 5 -0.28 -12.45 -6.84
C ALA A 5 1.16 -12.80 -6.46
N MET A 6 1.78 -11.92 -5.68
CA MET A 6 3.16 -12.07 -5.22
C MET A 6 3.26 -12.77 -3.86
N THR A 7 2.60 -12.24 -2.82
CA THR A 7 2.81 -12.65 -1.43
C THR A 7 2.25 -14.04 -1.13
N ASP A 8 3.14 -15.00 -0.86
CA ASP A 8 2.79 -16.32 -0.31
C ASP A 8 2.35 -16.26 1.16
N VAL A 9 1.86 -17.38 1.70
CA VAL A 9 1.57 -17.51 3.15
C VAL A 9 2.84 -17.56 4.02
N LYS A 10 3.96 -18.03 3.45
CA LYS A 10 5.34 -17.99 3.94
C LYS A 10 5.72 -18.84 5.16
N GLY A 11 4.80 -19.55 5.80
CA GLY A 11 5.14 -20.51 6.88
C GLY A 11 6.02 -19.91 7.98
N ASP A 12 7.11 -20.59 8.35
CA ASP A 12 8.12 -20.05 9.26
C ASP A 12 8.92 -18.94 8.58
N ARG A 13 8.84 -17.72 9.11
CA ARG A 13 9.45 -16.52 8.51
C ARG A 13 10.97 -16.52 8.58
N SER A 14 11.60 -17.38 9.40
CA SER A 14 13.06 -17.50 9.45
C SER A 14 13.64 -18.48 8.43
N LYS A 15 12.80 -19.22 7.70
CA LYS A 15 13.21 -20.28 6.79
C LYS A 15 12.99 -19.91 5.32
N ALA A 16 13.89 -20.34 4.46
CA ALA A 16 13.72 -20.25 3.01
C ALA A 16 12.58 -21.18 2.53
N PRO A 17 12.08 -21.03 1.28
CA PRO A 17 11.02 -21.89 0.75
C PRO A 17 11.34 -23.38 0.81
N HIS A 18 12.53 -23.81 0.37
CA HIS A 18 12.96 -25.22 0.43
C HIS A 18 13.19 -25.77 1.87
N GLU A 19 13.25 -24.89 2.87
CA GLU A 19 13.44 -25.26 4.28
C GLU A 19 12.12 -25.36 5.06
N GLN A 20 11.00 -24.98 4.45
CA GLN A 20 9.68 -25.11 5.07
C GLN A 20 9.34 -26.59 5.29
N GLU A 21 8.70 -26.89 6.43
CA GLU A 21 8.23 -28.25 6.72
C GLU A 21 7.16 -28.69 5.70
N ASP A 22 6.26 -27.77 5.36
CA ASP A 22 5.33 -27.92 4.25
C ASP A 22 5.83 -27.05 3.08
N PRO A 23 6.22 -27.66 1.93
CA PRO A 23 6.71 -26.92 0.79
C PRO A 23 5.63 -26.04 0.14
N ASP A 24 4.34 -26.27 0.41
CA ASP A 24 3.25 -25.52 -0.19
C ASP A 24 2.98 -24.17 0.53
N MET A 25 3.78 -23.86 1.56
CA MET A 25 3.83 -22.53 2.20
C MET A 25 4.30 -21.43 1.23
N PHE A 26 4.91 -21.81 0.11
CA PHE A 26 5.20 -20.97 -1.04
C PHE A 26 4.67 -21.66 -2.30
N VAL A 27 4.09 -20.88 -3.22
CA VAL A 27 3.62 -21.43 -4.49
C VAL A 27 4.82 -21.99 -5.28
N ARG A 28 4.69 -23.24 -5.71
CA ARG A 28 5.72 -23.97 -6.45
C ARG A 28 5.15 -24.78 -7.59
N VAL A 29 6.01 -25.15 -8.53
CA VAL A 29 5.72 -26.13 -9.57
C VAL A 29 5.74 -27.54 -8.93
N THR A 30 4.64 -28.29 -9.10
CA THR A 30 4.54 -29.68 -8.65
C THR A 30 4.84 -30.67 -9.78
N ARG A 31 4.54 -30.29 -11.01
CA ARG A 31 4.71 -31.13 -12.20
C ARG A 31 4.88 -30.29 -13.46
N ARG A 32 5.78 -30.72 -14.35
CA ARG A 32 5.92 -30.20 -15.73
C ARG A 32 5.45 -31.25 -16.72
N THR A 33 4.73 -30.82 -17.74
CA THR A 33 4.15 -31.66 -18.79
C THR A 33 4.53 -31.12 -20.17
N LYS A 34 4.11 -31.78 -21.25
CA LYS A 34 4.37 -31.25 -22.61
C LYS A 34 3.54 -30.01 -22.89
N GLU A 35 2.42 -29.85 -22.20
CA GLU A 35 1.41 -28.82 -22.42
C GLU A 35 1.63 -27.58 -21.52
N GLY A 36 2.28 -27.75 -20.37
CA GLY A 36 2.51 -26.68 -19.40
C GLY A 36 2.95 -27.20 -18.03
N VAL A 37 2.72 -26.39 -17.00
CA VAL A 37 3.09 -26.70 -15.61
C VAL A 37 1.86 -26.76 -14.70
N TYR A 38 1.98 -27.48 -13.60
CA TYR A 38 1.02 -27.49 -12.51
C TYR A 38 1.64 -26.83 -11.29
N ILE A 39 0.89 -25.92 -10.64
CA ILE A 39 1.34 -25.23 -9.43
C ILE A 39 0.47 -25.61 -8.23
N ARG A 40 1.08 -25.65 -7.04
CA ARG A 40 0.39 -25.81 -5.75
C ARG A 40 0.95 -24.81 -4.74
N GLY A 41 0.08 -24.37 -3.83
CA GLY A 41 0.42 -23.49 -2.71
C GLY A 41 -0.67 -22.44 -2.48
N ALA A 42 -0.33 -21.35 -1.79
CA ALA A 42 -1.29 -20.28 -1.50
C ALA A 42 -0.69 -18.88 -1.58
N LYS A 43 -1.48 -17.93 -2.10
CA LYS A 43 -1.19 -16.50 -2.07
C LYS A 43 -2.11 -15.80 -1.08
N ALA A 44 -1.54 -15.01 -0.18
CA ALA A 44 -2.25 -14.33 0.90
C ALA A 44 -2.51 -12.86 0.56
N HIS A 45 -3.54 -12.28 1.18
CA HIS A 45 -3.85 -10.85 1.13
C HIS A 45 -4.07 -10.31 -0.30
N GLN A 46 -4.69 -11.11 -1.17
CA GLN A 46 -4.82 -10.79 -2.58
C GLN A 46 -5.93 -9.78 -2.82
N THR A 47 -5.55 -8.53 -3.03
CA THR A 47 -6.48 -7.42 -3.22
C THR A 47 -7.24 -7.57 -4.54
N GLY A 48 -8.58 -7.57 -4.47
CA GLY A 48 -9.45 -7.58 -5.66
C GLY A 48 -9.31 -8.81 -6.55
N CYS A 49 -8.78 -9.92 -6.04
CA CYS A 49 -8.52 -11.11 -6.85
C CYS A 49 -9.80 -11.76 -7.41
N LEU A 50 -10.89 -11.78 -6.63
CA LEU A 50 -12.21 -12.23 -7.09
C LEU A 50 -12.85 -11.26 -8.09
N ASN A 51 -12.44 -9.99 -8.09
CA ASN A 51 -12.92 -8.96 -8.99
C ASN A 51 -12.01 -8.78 -10.22
N SER A 52 -11.00 -9.65 -10.38
CA SER A 52 -10.05 -9.63 -11.50
C SER A 52 -10.52 -10.56 -12.62
N HIS A 53 -9.90 -10.45 -13.80
CA HIS A 53 -10.13 -11.40 -14.91
C HIS A 53 -8.99 -12.42 -15.00
N TRP A 54 -7.78 -11.97 -14.66
CA TRP A 54 -6.56 -12.76 -14.67
C TRP A 54 -5.78 -12.54 -13.37
N LEU A 55 -5.03 -13.55 -12.95
CA LEU A 55 -4.01 -13.47 -11.91
C LEU A 55 -2.65 -13.72 -12.53
N ILE A 56 -1.65 -12.93 -12.15
CA ILE A 56 -0.24 -13.22 -12.42
C ILE A 56 0.40 -13.66 -11.11
N VAL A 57 0.73 -14.94 -11.00
CA VAL A 57 1.48 -15.51 -9.87
C VAL A 57 2.94 -15.15 -10.01
N MET A 58 3.58 -14.71 -8.93
CA MET A 58 4.98 -14.29 -8.88
C MET A 58 5.65 -14.78 -7.59
N PRO A 59 6.97 -15.03 -7.57
CA PRO A 59 7.69 -15.29 -6.32
C PRO A 59 7.75 -14.05 -5.44
N THR A 60 7.74 -14.23 -4.11
CA THR A 60 7.70 -13.11 -3.15
C THR A 60 9.05 -12.67 -2.60
N LEU A 61 10.12 -13.43 -2.84
CA LEU A 61 11.44 -13.19 -2.23
C LEU A 61 12.59 -13.63 -3.14
N ARG A 62 13.84 -13.35 -2.73
CA ARG A 62 15.05 -13.84 -3.39
C ARG A 62 15.13 -15.36 -3.24
N LEU A 63 15.31 -16.07 -4.35
CA LEU A 63 15.40 -17.53 -4.38
C LEU A 63 16.85 -17.98 -4.55
N SER A 64 17.22 -19.07 -3.88
CA SER A 64 18.48 -19.78 -4.10
C SER A 64 18.33 -20.83 -5.22
N ARG A 65 19.42 -21.52 -5.55
CA ARG A 65 19.37 -22.63 -6.52
C ARG A 65 18.49 -23.79 -6.03
N GLU A 66 18.41 -24.01 -4.73
CA GLU A 66 17.57 -25.04 -4.11
C GLU A 66 16.09 -24.69 -4.21
N ASP A 67 15.76 -23.40 -4.38
CA ASP A 67 14.40 -22.91 -4.51
C ASP A 67 13.88 -22.90 -5.97
N ARG A 68 14.50 -23.67 -6.88
CA ARG A 68 14.17 -23.63 -8.32
C ARG A 68 12.69 -23.86 -8.61
N GLU A 69 12.03 -24.75 -7.88
CA GLU A 69 10.60 -25.07 -8.08
C GLU A 69 9.66 -23.93 -7.66
N PHE A 70 10.13 -22.96 -6.88
CA PHE A 70 9.38 -21.77 -6.46
C PHE A 70 9.57 -20.58 -7.42
N ALA A 71 10.53 -20.69 -8.35
CA ALA A 71 10.84 -19.65 -9.33
C ALA A 71 9.88 -19.71 -10.52
N ILE A 72 8.59 -19.45 -10.26
CA ILE A 72 7.54 -19.51 -11.27
C ILE A 72 6.82 -18.17 -11.42
N ILE A 73 6.66 -17.71 -12.66
CA ILE A 73 5.73 -16.63 -13.01
C ILE A 73 4.80 -17.14 -14.10
N GLY A 74 3.50 -17.02 -13.88
CA GLY A 74 2.52 -17.38 -14.87
C GLY A 74 1.20 -16.65 -14.72
N ALA A 75 0.49 -16.49 -15.84
CA ALA A 75 -0.85 -15.92 -15.87
C ALA A 75 -1.92 -17.02 -15.94
N LEU A 76 -2.97 -16.89 -15.13
CA LEU A 76 -4.11 -17.80 -15.12
C LEU A 76 -5.42 -17.01 -14.98
N PRO A 77 -6.52 -17.48 -15.60
CA PRO A 77 -7.82 -16.84 -15.41
C PRO A 77 -8.31 -17.09 -13.97
N VAL A 78 -9.08 -16.16 -13.42
CA VAL A 78 -9.55 -16.24 -12.02
C VAL A 78 -10.48 -17.44 -11.75
N ASP A 79 -11.05 -18.03 -12.78
CA ASP A 79 -11.94 -19.19 -12.73
C ASP A 79 -11.25 -20.50 -13.14
N ALA A 80 -9.91 -20.52 -13.23
CA ALA A 80 -9.17 -21.74 -13.54
C ALA A 80 -9.45 -22.85 -12.49
N ALA A 81 -9.59 -24.09 -12.99
CA ALA A 81 -9.82 -25.26 -12.16
C ALA A 81 -8.68 -25.47 -11.15
N GLY A 82 -9.03 -25.87 -9.93
CA GLY A 82 -8.09 -26.05 -8.82
C GLY A 82 -7.88 -24.79 -7.96
N ILE A 83 -8.50 -23.66 -8.31
CA ILE A 83 -8.46 -22.45 -7.49
C ILE A 83 -9.59 -22.46 -6.45
N THR A 84 -9.24 -22.20 -5.19
CA THR A 84 -10.21 -21.89 -4.13
C THR A 84 -9.90 -20.53 -3.52
N TYR A 85 -10.93 -19.70 -3.36
CA TYR A 85 -10.83 -18.40 -2.70
C TYR A 85 -11.40 -18.46 -1.29
N ILE A 86 -10.63 -18.02 -0.30
CA ILE A 86 -11.07 -17.87 1.08
C ILE A 86 -11.11 -16.37 1.41
N TYR A 87 -12.31 -15.82 1.53
CA TYR A 87 -12.53 -14.39 1.74
C TYR A 87 -12.03 -13.95 3.13
N GLY A 88 -11.25 -12.86 3.18
CA GLY A 88 -10.76 -12.28 4.42
C GLY A 88 -11.78 -11.34 5.06
N ARG A 89 -12.06 -11.49 6.35
CA ARG A 89 -12.92 -10.55 7.09
C ARG A 89 -12.24 -9.20 7.27
N GLN A 90 -13.03 -8.13 7.18
CA GLN A 90 -12.58 -6.75 7.42
C GLN A 90 -13.21 -6.21 8.71
N SER A 91 -12.59 -5.21 9.33
CA SER A 91 -13.16 -4.57 10.52
C SER A 91 -14.55 -4.00 10.23
N CYS A 92 -15.53 -4.34 11.07
CA CYS A 92 -16.94 -3.92 10.94
C CYS A 92 -17.61 -4.31 9.61
N ASP A 93 -17.19 -5.41 8.98
CA ASP A 93 -17.71 -5.87 7.70
C ASP A 93 -19.21 -6.19 7.68
N THR A 94 -19.75 -6.73 8.78
CA THR A 94 -21.17 -7.15 8.88
C THR A 94 -22.18 -6.02 8.73
N ARG A 95 -21.81 -4.76 8.98
CA ARG A 95 -22.70 -3.60 8.80
C ARG A 95 -23.22 -3.48 7.36
N ALA A 96 -22.47 -3.99 6.38
CA ALA A 96 -22.92 -4.04 4.99
C ALA A 96 -24.08 -4.99 4.73
N MET A 97 -24.37 -5.90 5.67
CA MET A 97 -25.46 -6.86 5.59
C MET A 97 -26.68 -6.45 6.42
N GLU A 98 -26.57 -5.40 7.23
CA GLU A 98 -27.63 -4.96 8.16
C GLU A 98 -28.73 -4.13 7.47
N GLY A 99 -28.52 -3.73 6.21
CA GLY A 99 -29.39 -2.81 5.46
C GLY A 99 -29.10 -1.34 5.79
N GLY A 100 -29.61 -0.43 4.96
CA GLY A 100 -29.31 1.00 5.07
C GLY A 100 -27.95 1.39 4.46
N ASP A 101 -27.55 2.64 4.66
CA ASP A 101 -26.36 3.24 4.04
C ASP A 101 -25.53 4.14 4.98
N ILE A 102 -26.06 4.52 6.15
CA ILE A 102 -25.41 5.43 7.10
C ILE A 102 -24.31 4.72 7.90
N ASP A 103 -24.63 3.57 8.53
CA ASP A 103 -23.71 2.89 9.45
C ASP A 103 -22.48 2.27 8.77
N LEU A 104 -22.55 2.13 7.44
CA LEU A 104 -21.45 1.78 6.56
C LEU A 104 -20.36 2.86 6.50
N GLY A 105 -20.72 4.13 6.68
CA GLY A 105 -19.86 5.31 6.47
C GLY A 105 -19.52 5.57 5.00
N ASN A 106 -19.01 4.55 4.31
CA ASN A 106 -18.85 4.51 2.86
C ASN A 106 -19.67 3.34 2.29
N ALA A 107 -20.90 3.62 1.88
CA ALA A 107 -21.82 2.60 1.40
C ALA A 107 -21.49 2.07 -0.01
N LYS A 108 -20.74 2.82 -0.81
CA LYS A 108 -20.55 2.53 -2.24
C LYS A 108 -19.21 1.88 -2.59
N PHE A 109 -18.16 2.18 -1.83
CA PHE A 109 -16.80 1.78 -2.19
C PHE A 109 -16.07 1.13 -1.01
N SER A 110 -15.46 -0.03 -1.25
CA SER A 110 -14.63 -0.74 -0.27
C SER A 110 -13.54 -1.57 -0.95
N GLY A 111 -12.60 -2.08 -0.14
CA GLY A 111 -11.57 -3.02 -0.56
C GLY A 111 -12.04 -4.47 -0.43
N GLN A 112 -11.25 -5.40 -0.95
CA GLN A 112 -11.46 -6.83 -0.81
C GLN A 112 -10.11 -7.52 -0.79
N GLU A 113 -9.90 -8.41 0.17
CA GLU A 113 -8.74 -9.29 0.22
C GLU A 113 -9.21 -10.73 0.38
N ALA A 114 -8.64 -11.65 -0.39
CA ALA A 114 -8.84 -13.08 -0.19
C ALA A 114 -7.51 -13.83 -0.18
N MET A 115 -7.49 -14.98 0.47
CA MET A 115 -6.46 -15.98 0.25
C MET A 115 -6.83 -16.80 -0.99
N VAL A 116 -5.87 -17.02 -1.87
CA VAL A 116 -6.03 -17.82 -3.09
C VAL A 116 -5.25 -19.10 -2.91
N ILE A 117 -5.95 -20.23 -2.89
CA ILE A 117 -5.38 -21.56 -2.81
C ILE A 117 -5.28 -22.12 -4.23
N PHE A 118 -4.12 -22.65 -4.57
CA PHE A 118 -3.86 -23.36 -5.81
C PHE A 118 -3.67 -24.83 -5.47
N ASP A 119 -4.59 -25.68 -5.91
CA ASP A 119 -4.48 -27.13 -5.81
C ASP A 119 -4.27 -27.73 -7.21
N ASP A 120 -2.99 -27.97 -7.56
CA ASP A 120 -2.56 -28.46 -8.87
C ASP A 120 -3.22 -27.70 -10.04
N VAL A 121 -3.09 -26.37 -10.02
CA VAL A 121 -3.63 -25.48 -11.05
C VAL A 121 -2.72 -25.50 -12.27
N PHE A 122 -3.28 -25.75 -13.45
CA PHE A 122 -2.54 -25.81 -14.70
C PHE A 122 -2.28 -24.43 -15.32
N ILE A 123 -1.06 -24.20 -15.79
CA ILE A 123 -0.68 -23.01 -16.56
C ILE A 123 0.00 -23.46 -17.87
N PRO A 124 -0.55 -23.10 -19.05
CA PRO A 124 0.03 -23.47 -20.34
C PRO A 124 1.31 -22.68 -20.63
N TRP A 125 2.21 -23.23 -21.45
CA TRP A 125 3.53 -22.64 -21.73
C TRP A 125 3.48 -21.21 -22.28
N ASP A 126 2.46 -20.85 -23.06
CA ASP A 126 2.27 -19.50 -23.63
C ASP A 126 1.82 -18.45 -22.59
N LYS A 127 1.61 -18.86 -21.33
CA LYS A 127 1.29 -18.02 -20.19
C LYS A 127 2.36 -18.07 -19.08
N ILE A 128 3.48 -18.73 -19.34
CA ILE A 128 4.64 -18.78 -18.43
C ILE A 128 5.61 -17.67 -18.79
N PHE A 129 6.03 -16.90 -17.78
CA PHE A 129 6.98 -15.79 -17.91
C PHE A 129 8.31 -16.05 -17.18
N MET A 130 8.38 -17.10 -16.35
CA MET A 130 9.59 -17.61 -15.68
C MET A 130 9.31 -19.03 -15.18
N ASP A 131 10.23 -19.99 -15.38
CA ASP A 131 10.17 -21.38 -14.88
C ASP A 131 11.58 -21.91 -14.51
N GLY A 132 12.01 -21.58 -13.28
CA GLY A 132 13.24 -22.10 -12.69
C GLY A 132 14.43 -21.14 -12.76
N GLU A 133 14.33 -19.99 -13.42
CA GLU A 133 15.37 -18.94 -13.45
C GLU A 133 15.40 -18.12 -12.13
N HIS A 134 15.64 -18.83 -11.02
CA HIS A 134 15.66 -18.33 -9.64
C HIS A 134 16.48 -17.05 -9.42
N GLU A 135 17.56 -16.87 -10.17
CA GLU A 135 18.43 -15.69 -10.10
C GLU A 135 17.72 -14.38 -10.46
N PHE A 136 16.61 -14.43 -11.20
CA PHE A 136 15.81 -13.26 -11.57
C PHE A 136 14.68 -12.94 -10.57
N ALA A 137 14.38 -13.83 -9.61
CA ALA A 137 13.29 -13.63 -8.65
C ALA A 137 13.48 -12.35 -7.81
N ALA A 138 14.71 -12.11 -7.33
CA ALA A 138 15.01 -10.89 -6.58
C ALA A 138 14.82 -9.63 -7.42
N MET A 139 15.21 -9.66 -8.70
CA MET A 139 15.06 -8.54 -9.62
C MET A 139 13.59 -8.22 -9.88
N LEU A 140 12.75 -9.24 -10.05
CA LEU A 140 11.30 -9.06 -10.19
C LEU A 140 10.71 -8.39 -8.94
N VAL A 141 11.01 -8.93 -7.76
CA VAL A 141 10.48 -8.41 -6.48
C VAL A 141 10.92 -6.96 -6.25
N GLU A 142 12.19 -6.65 -6.51
CA GLU A 142 12.72 -5.29 -6.40
C GLU A 142 11.99 -4.34 -7.36
N ARG A 143 11.84 -4.70 -8.63
CA ARG A 143 11.15 -3.85 -9.62
C ARG A 143 9.66 -3.68 -9.33
N PHE A 144 8.96 -4.76 -8.99
CA PHE A 144 7.55 -4.69 -8.61
C PHE A 144 7.35 -3.79 -7.40
N THR A 145 8.15 -3.99 -6.35
CA THR A 145 8.05 -3.15 -5.14
C THR A 145 8.46 -1.71 -5.39
N CYS A 146 9.43 -1.44 -6.26
CA CYS A 146 9.79 -0.09 -6.70
C CYS A 146 8.58 0.68 -7.26
N TYR A 147 7.84 0.08 -8.19
CA TYR A 147 6.62 0.68 -8.74
C TYR A 147 5.52 0.81 -7.68
N HIS A 148 5.26 -0.26 -6.94
CA HIS A 148 4.13 -0.30 -6.03
C HIS A 148 4.33 0.61 -4.81
N ARG A 149 5.55 0.77 -4.30
CA ARG A 149 5.88 1.63 -3.16
C ARG A 149 5.55 3.10 -3.38
N ARG A 150 5.76 3.64 -4.59
CA ARG A 150 5.30 5.00 -4.93
C ARG A 150 3.84 5.06 -5.39
N SER A 151 3.22 3.92 -5.71
CA SER A 151 1.80 3.87 -6.08
C SER A 151 0.87 4.17 -4.89
N TYR A 152 1.42 4.19 -3.66
CA TYR A 152 0.74 4.68 -2.46
C TYR A 152 0.42 6.18 -2.48
N VAL A 153 0.75 6.90 -3.55
CA VAL A 153 0.09 8.17 -3.87
C VAL A 153 -1.44 8.02 -3.89
N CYS A 154 -2.00 6.84 -4.16
CA CYS A 154 -3.44 6.60 -3.98
C CYS A 154 -3.94 6.91 -2.55
N LYS A 155 -3.09 6.79 -1.53
CA LYS A 155 -3.44 7.13 -0.14
C LYS A 155 -3.57 8.63 0.08
N SER A 156 -2.93 9.46 -0.74
CA SER A 156 -3.14 10.91 -0.63
C SER A 156 -4.56 11.29 -1.02
N GLY A 157 -5.12 10.71 -2.08
CA GLY A 157 -6.53 10.91 -2.43
C GLY A 157 -7.52 10.42 -1.35
N VAL A 158 -7.20 9.32 -0.65
CA VAL A 158 -7.98 8.88 0.52
C VAL A 158 -7.80 9.85 1.69
N GLY A 159 -6.60 10.38 1.89
CA GLY A 159 -6.31 11.42 2.88
C GLY A 159 -7.11 12.69 2.63
N ASP A 160 -7.26 13.13 1.38
CA ASP A 160 -8.06 14.31 1.02
C ASP A 160 -9.53 14.12 1.43
N ALA A 161 -10.10 12.94 1.19
CA ALA A 161 -11.45 12.61 1.63
C ALA A 161 -11.58 12.65 3.17
N LEU A 162 -10.58 12.16 3.90
CA LEU A 162 -10.58 12.18 5.37
C LEU A 162 -10.38 13.59 5.94
N ILE A 163 -9.52 14.41 5.33
CA ILE A 163 -9.34 15.83 5.66
C ILE A 163 -10.65 16.58 5.43
N GLY A 164 -11.32 16.35 4.30
CA GLY A 164 -12.63 16.92 4.00
C GLY A 164 -13.68 16.51 5.04
N ALA A 165 -13.71 15.24 5.44
CA ALA A 165 -14.61 14.76 6.48
C ALA A 165 -14.34 15.41 7.84
N ALA A 166 -13.07 15.54 8.23
CA ALA A 166 -12.66 16.19 9.47
C ALA A 166 -13.00 17.69 9.50
N ALA A 167 -12.79 18.40 8.39
CA ALA A 167 -13.20 19.79 8.24
C ALA A 167 -14.73 19.95 8.31
N THR A 168 -15.47 19.04 7.66
CA THR A 168 -16.93 19.04 7.63
C THR A 168 -17.52 18.82 9.03
N ILE A 169 -17.02 17.85 9.80
CA ILE A 169 -17.53 17.63 11.16
C ILE A 169 -17.17 18.78 12.11
N ALA A 170 -16.02 19.43 11.93
CA ALA A 170 -15.67 20.63 12.70
C ALA A 170 -16.63 21.79 12.44
N ASP A 171 -17.03 21.99 11.18
CA ASP A 171 -18.07 22.97 10.81
C ASP A 171 -19.43 22.60 11.40
N TYR A 172 -19.87 21.34 11.25
CA TYR A 172 -21.15 20.86 11.81
C TYR A 172 -21.21 20.98 13.34
N ASN A 173 -20.06 20.90 14.01
CA ASN A 173 -19.91 21.12 15.46
C ASN A 173 -19.81 22.61 15.84
N GLY A 174 -19.60 23.52 14.89
CA GLY A 174 -19.55 24.97 15.12
C GLY A 174 -18.23 25.52 15.63
N VAL A 175 -17.13 24.82 15.36
CA VAL A 175 -15.80 25.11 15.94
C VAL A 175 -14.70 25.31 14.89
N GLU A 176 -15.04 25.35 13.60
CA GLU A 176 -14.11 25.46 12.47
C GLU A 176 -13.15 26.65 12.53
N LYS A 177 -13.53 27.72 13.25
CA LYS A 177 -12.70 28.93 13.42
C LYS A 177 -11.69 28.82 14.55
N ALA A 178 -11.78 27.80 15.41
CA ALA A 178 -10.83 27.60 16.49
C ALA A 178 -9.42 27.36 15.93
N SER A 179 -8.42 28.06 16.47
CA SER A 179 -7.05 28.03 15.94
C SER A 179 -6.47 26.61 15.92
N HIS A 180 -6.66 25.85 16.99
CA HIS A 180 -6.18 24.47 17.09
C HIS A 180 -6.85 23.51 16.10
N ILE A 181 -8.06 23.81 15.61
CA ILE A 181 -8.73 22.99 14.58
C ILE A 181 -8.11 23.26 13.21
N ARG A 182 -7.94 24.54 12.87
CA ARG A 182 -7.29 24.94 11.63
C ARG A 182 -5.86 24.43 11.54
N ASP A 183 -5.12 24.51 12.64
CA ASP A 183 -3.75 24.00 12.73
C ASP A 183 -3.68 22.49 12.46
N LYS A 184 -4.57 21.70 13.06
CA LYS A 184 -4.66 20.25 12.81
C LYS A 184 -4.99 19.93 11.35
N LEU A 185 -5.90 20.67 10.72
CA LEU A 185 -6.22 20.50 9.29
C LEU A 185 -5.02 20.87 8.39
N VAL A 186 -4.26 21.90 8.75
CA VAL A 186 -3.00 22.24 8.07
C VAL A 186 -1.99 21.09 8.19
N GLU A 187 -1.82 20.53 9.39
CA GLU A 187 -0.90 19.41 9.59
C GLU A 187 -1.34 18.16 8.81
N MET A 188 -2.62 17.81 8.83
CA MET A 188 -3.13 16.69 8.02
C MET A 188 -2.82 16.90 6.53
N THR A 189 -3.01 18.12 6.02
CA THR A 189 -2.72 18.46 4.62
C THR A 189 -1.22 18.38 4.32
N HIS A 190 -0.37 18.92 5.20
CA HIS A 190 1.08 18.86 5.06
C HIS A 190 1.61 17.42 5.01
N LEU A 191 1.14 16.55 5.90
CA LEU A 191 1.52 15.13 5.90
C LEU A 191 1.03 14.42 4.62
N ASN A 192 -0.18 14.73 4.17
CA ASN A 192 -0.76 14.14 2.96
C ASN A 192 0.03 14.52 1.70
N GLU A 193 0.36 15.80 1.56
CA GLU A 193 1.15 16.33 0.44
C GLU A 193 2.61 15.86 0.47
N THR A 194 3.15 15.54 1.66
CA THR A 194 4.48 14.91 1.76
C THR A 194 4.50 13.52 1.11
N ILE A 195 3.44 12.73 1.26
CA ILE A 195 3.29 11.44 0.56
C ILE A 195 3.20 11.67 -0.96
N TYR A 196 2.30 12.57 -1.37
CA TYR A 196 2.04 12.86 -2.79
C TYR A 196 3.31 13.33 -3.50
N SER A 197 3.94 14.38 -2.98
CA SER A 197 5.17 14.98 -3.53
C SER A 197 6.31 13.98 -3.65
N THR A 198 6.53 13.13 -2.63
CA THR A 198 7.58 12.11 -2.67
C THR A 198 7.30 11.05 -3.75
N GLY A 199 6.05 10.61 -3.90
CA GLY A 199 5.69 9.60 -4.89
C GLY A 199 5.79 10.10 -6.34
N ILE A 200 5.38 11.34 -6.60
CA ILE A 200 5.56 11.94 -7.93
C ILE A 200 7.05 12.19 -8.22
N ALA A 201 7.86 12.61 -7.24
CA ALA A 201 9.29 12.81 -7.43
C ALA A 201 10.00 11.52 -7.88
N SER A 202 9.65 10.37 -7.30
CA SER A 202 10.14 9.06 -7.76
C SER A 202 9.78 8.82 -9.23
N SER A 203 8.57 9.17 -9.63
CA SER A 203 8.08 8.98 -11.00
C SER A 203 8.74 9.94 -12.00
N TYR A 204 9.00 11.19 -11.62
CA TYR A 204 9.71 12.18 -12.45
C TYR A 204 11.18 11.82 -12.66
N GLN A 205 11.81 11.15 -11.68
CA GLN A 205 13.19 10.65 -11.77
C GLN A 205 13.30 9.28 -12.46
N ALA A 206 12.30 8.89 -13.26
CA ALA A 206 12.30 7.61 -13.93
C ALA A 206 13.37 7.51 -15.03
N SER A 207 13.91 6.30 -15.20
CA SER A 207 14.90 5.99 -16.24
C SER A 207 14.44 4.83 -17.12
N LYS A 208 14.84 4.85 -18.39
CA LYS A 208 14.47 3.82 -19.37
C LYS A 208 15.28 2.53 -19.13
N MET A 209 14.59 1.40 -19.04
CA MET A 209 15.18 0.08 -18.90
C MET A 209 15.53 -0.54 -20.25
N LYS A 210 16.28 -1.64 -20.26
CA LYS A 210 16.67 -2.38 -21.49
C LYS A 210 15.48 -2.78 -22.39
N SER A 211 14.34 -3.14 -21.79
CA SER A 211 13.12 -3.49 -22.55
C SER A 211 12.36 -2.28 -23.09
N GLY A 212 12.78 -1.06 -22.75
CA GLY A 212 12.14 0.19 -23.14
C GLY A 212 11.12 0.74 -22.14
N VAL A 213 10.70 -0.04 -21.13
CA VAL A 213 9.83 0.46 -20.05
C VAL A 213 10.59 1.45 -19.15
N PHE A 214 9.91 2.46 -18.65
CA PHE A 214 10.48 3.41 -17.69
C PHE A 214 10.26 2.92 -16.25
N MET A 215 11.33 2.88 -15.47
CA MET A 215 11.32 2.52 -14.05
C MET A 215 11.54 3.77 -13.20
N ASN A 216 10.64 4.01 -12.25
CA ASN A 216 10.76 5.13 -11.30
C ASN A 216 11.97 4.95 -10.38
N ASP A 217 12.38 6.03 -9.70
CA ASP A 217 13.52 5.98 -8.79
C ASP A 217 13.21 5.16 -7.53
N ASP A 218 14.02 4.13 -7.26
CA ASP A 218 13.77 3.19 -6.18
C ASP A 218 14.02 3.77 -4.78
N MET A 219 15.08 4.56 -4.60
CA MET A 219 15.36 5.23 -3.33
C MET A 219 14.17 6.09 -2.92
N ILE A 220 13.70 6.95 -3.82
CA ILE A 220 12.58 7.85 -3.54
C ILE A 220 11.27 7.06 -3.35
N ALA A 221 11.06 5.96 -4.09
CA ALA A 221 9.90 5.09 -3.87
C ALA A 221 9.91 4.47 -2.47
N ASN A 222 11.07 4.03 -1.98
CA ASN A 222 11.22 3.53 -0.62
C ASN A 222 10.93 4.63 0.43
N VAL A 223 11.40 5.85 0.21
CA VAL A 223 11.08 7.00 1.08
C VAL A 223 9.57 7.27 1.10
N CYS A 224 8.92 7.30 -0.07
CA CYS A 224 7.47 7.48 -0.19
C CYS A 224 6.71 6.44 0.63
N LYS A 225 6.97 5.14 0.39
CA LYS A 225 6.30 4.07 1.15
C LYS A 225 6.62 4.16 2.64
N HIS A 226 7.84 4.51 3.03
CA HIS A 226 8.18 4.61 4.45
C HIS A 226 7.41 5.73 5.16
N HIS A 227 7.19 6.88 4.50
CA HIS A 227 6.28 7.92 4.99
C HIS A 227 4.84 7.41 5.12
N VAL A 228 4.35 6.69 4.10
CA VAL A 228 3.02 6.07 4.10
C VAL A 228 2.81 5.09 5.25
N THR A 229 3.86 4.45 5.77
CA THR A 229 3.72 3.57 6.96
C THR A 229 3.42 4.31 8.26
N ARG A 230 3.49 5.65 8.26
CA ARG A 230 3.39 6.49 9.46
C ARG A 230 2.30 7.53 9.37
N MET A 231 2.33 8.35 8.31
CA MET A 231 1.51 9.56 8.18
C MET A 231 0.00 9.30 8.16
N PRO A 232 -0.54 8.26 7.49
CA PRO A 232 -1.96 7.94 7.55
C PRO A 232 -2.48 7.67 8.97
N TYR A 233 -1.64 7.15 9.86
CA TYR A 233 -2.02 6.93 11.27
C TYR A 233 -2.18 8.26 12.02
N GLU A 234 -1.30 9.22 11.79
CA GLU A 234 -1.42 10.55 12.41
C GLU A 234 -2.59 11.34 11.82
N ILE A 235 -2.79 11.29 10.49
CA ILE A 235 -3.97 11.88 9.85
C ILE A 235 -5.26 11.27 10.42
N GLY A 236 -5.30 9.94 10.58
CA GLY A 236 -6.41 9.23 11.24
C GLY A 236 -6.64 9.69 12.68
N ARG A 237 -5.58 9.80 13.48
CA ARG A 237 -5.65 10.26 14.88
C ARG A 237 -6.18 11.70 14.97
N LEU A 238 -5.72 12.60 14.09
CA LEU A 238 -6.17 13.99 14.03
C LEU A 238 -7.64 14.09 13.59
N ALA A 239 -8.06 13.29 12.61
CA ALA A 239 -9.46 13.23 12.21
C ALA A 239 -10.37 12.76 13.37
N GLN A 240 -9.89 11.82 14.20
CA GLN A 240 -10.62 11.38 15.39
C GLN A 240 -10.76 12.45 16.45
N ASP A 241 -9.67 13.18 16.72
CA ASP A 241 -9.67 14.33 17.63
C ASP A 241 -10.71 15.39 17.18
N LEU A 242 -10.73 15.72 15.88
CA LEU A 242 -11.66 16.71 15.31
C LEU A 242 -13.13 16.25 15.27
N ALA A 243 -13.39 14.95 15.13
CA ALA A 243 -14.74 14.40 15.12
C ALA A 243 -15.37 14.34 16.53
N GLY A 244 -14.54 14.12 17.55
CA GLY A 244 -14.96 13.95 18.94
C GLY A 244 -15.60 12.58 19.21
N GLY A 245 -16.00 12.35 20.46
CA GLY A 245 -16.42 11.02 20.94
C GLY A 245 -17.67 10.43 20.27
N ILE A 246 -18.49 11.25 19.61
CA ILE A 246 -19.74 10.79 18.98
C ILE A 246 -19.47 9.79 17.85
N MET A 247 -18.46 10.06 17.03
CA MET A 247 -17.38 9.10 16.91
C MET A 247 -17.70 7.62 16.83
N VAL A 248 -17.53 7.04 18.01
CA VAL A 248 -17.55 5.62 18.33
C VAL A 248 -18.74 5.29 19.24
N THR A 249 -19.59 6.28 19.53
CA THR A 249 -20.74 6.16 20.45
C THR A 249 -22.07 6.51 19.78
N ALA A 250 -22.04 6.87 18.51
CA ALA A 250 -23.22 7.24 17.76
C ALA A 250 -24.23 6.07 17.71
N PRO A 251 -25.54 6.35 17.92
CA PRO A 251 -26.62 5.40 17.65
C PRO A 251 -26.60 4.89 16.20
N SER A 252 -27.21 3.72 15.98
CA SER A 252 -27.35 3.15 14.63
C SER A 252 -28.34 3.94 13.77
N GLN A 253 -28.29 3.72 12.47
CA GLN A 253 -29.32 4.16 11.52
C GLN A 253 -30.71 3.69 11.94
N ARG A 254 -30.82 2.47 12.48
CA ARG A 254 -32.10 1.92 12.96
C ARG A 254 -32.70 2.75 14.09
N GLU A 255 -31.88 3.26 15.00
CA GLU A 255 -32.35 4.15 16.07
C GLU A 255 -32.76 5.53 15.53
N LEU A 256 -32.04 6.04 14.53
CA LEU A 256 -32.40 7.30 13.85
C LEU A 256 -33.76 7.18 13.13
N GLU A 257 -34.05 6.03 12.54
CA GLU A 257 -35.26 5.78 11.76
C GLU A 257 -36.43 5.23 12.61
N HIS A 258 -36.19 4.89 13.89
CA HIS A 258 -37.23 4.36 14.77
C HIS A 258 -38.36 5.39 14.98
N PRO A 259 -39.65 4.99 14.91
CA PRO A 259 -40.77 5.93 15.00
C PRO A 259 -40.84 6.67 16.34
N GLU A 260 -40.39 6.07 17.43
CA GLU A 260 -40.43 6.67 18.77
C GLU A 260 -39.08 7.27 19.20
N ILE A 261 -37.96 6.64 18.82
CA ILE A 261 -36.61 6.99 19.29
C ILE A 261 -35.95 7.98 18.31
N GLY A 262 -36.31 7.95 17.03
CA GLY A 262 -35.70 8.76 15.99
C GLY A 262 -35.79 10.26 16.25
N ASP A 263 -36.90 10.75 16.81
CA ASP A 263 -37.05 12.17 17.14
C ASP A 263 -36.18 12.57 18.35
N ILE A 264 -35.97 11.66 19.30
CA ILE A 264 -35.03 11.83 20.42
C ILE A 264 -33.60 11.91 19.87
N VAL A 265 -33.22 10.97 19.00
CA VAL A 265 -31.90 10.94 18.35
C VAL A 265 -31.65 12.22 17.55
N ARG A 266 -32.59 12.62 16.68
CA ARG A 266 -32.50 13.85 15.88
C ARG A 266 -32.36 15.11 16.75
N LYS A 267 -33.05 15.15 17.89
CA LYS A 267 -32.96 16.27 18.84
C LYS A 267 -31.59 16.34 19.52
N TYR A 268 -31.11 15.23 20.07
CA TYR A 268 -29.90 15.23 20.93
C TYR A 268 -28.58 15.05 20.18
N LEU A 269 -28.59 14.55 18.94
CA LEU A 269 -27.38 14.49 18.08
C LEU A 269 -27.13 15.76 17.26
N LYS A 270 -27.99 16.76 17.41
CA LYS A 270 -27.92 17.99 16.64
C LYS A 270 -26.63 18.77 16.96
N GLY A 271 -25.95 19.23 15.92
CA GLY A 271 -24.85 20.19 16.01
C GLY A 271 -25.37 21.62 15.81
N ARG A 272 -24.80 22.33 14.84
CA ARG A 272 -25.33 23.62 14.37
C ARG A 272 -26.82 23.57 14.01
N LYS A 273 -27.51 24.71 14.13
CA LYS A 273 -28.98 24.80 14.00
C LYS A 273 -29.46 24.38 12.61
N GLU A 274 -28.73 24.77 11.58
CA GLU A 274 -28.99 24.59 10.16
C GLU A 274 -28.64 23.20 9.62
N ILE A 275 -27.89 22.40 10.38
CA ILE A 275 -27.42 21.10 9.93
C ILE A 275 -28.38 19.98 10.40
N PRO A 276 -28.90 19.14 9.48
CA PRO A 276 -29.64 17.94 9.85
C PRO A 276 -28.79 16.98 10.69
N ALA A 277 -29.41 16.35 11.70
CA ALA A 277 -28.70 15.36 12.53
C ALA A 277 -28.22 14.14 11.72
N GLU A 278 -28.93 13.78 10.66
CA GLU A 278 -28.54 12.70 9.75
C GLU A 278 -27.23 13.02 9.01
N ASP A 279 -27.10 14.22 8.43
CA ASP A 279 -25.88 14.64 7.71
C ASP A 279 -24.66 14.60 8.64
N ARG A 280 -24.84 15.05 9.88
CA ARG A 280 -23.82 14.96 10.92
C ARG A 280 -23.48 13.52 11.28
N LEU A 281 -24.47 12.63 11.36
CA LEU A 281 -24.23 11.21 11.62
C LEU A 281 -23.48 10.55 10.45
N ARG A 282 -23.84 10.86 9.20
CA ARG A 282 -23.17 10.33 8.00
C ARG A 282 -21.69 10.68 7.97
N ILE A 283 -21.32 11.94 8.27
CA ILE A 283 -19.92 12.33 8.27
C ILE A 283 -19.13 11.67 9.42
N VAL A 284 -19.75 11.54 10.60
CA VAL A 284 -19.15 10.82 11.73
C VAL A 284 -18.90 9.36 11.36
N ARG A 285 -19.86 8.70 10.71
CA ARG A 285 -19.71 7.31 10.22
C ARG A 285 -18.66 7.17 9.14
N LEU A 286 -18.48 8.16 8.27
CA LEU A 286 -17.39 8.15 7.29
C LEU A 286 -16.01 8.16 7.98
N ILE A 287 -15.82 9.02 8.98
CA ILE A 287 -14.55 9.08 9.73
C ILE A 287 -14.32 7.78 10.52
N GLU A 288 -15.36 7.23 11.17
CA GLU A 288 -15.28 5.91 11.81
C GLU A 288 -14.86 4.83 10.81
N ASN A 289 -15.51 4.77 9.65
CA ASN A 289 -15.21 3.80 8.59
C ASN A 289 -13.75 3.87 8.11
N MET A 290 -13.20 5.08 7.96
CA MET A 290 -11.84 5.30 7.43
C MET A 290 -10.73 5.15 8.46
N THR A 291 -11.05 5.22 9.76
CA THR A 291 -10.06 5.15 10.85
C THR A 291 -10.17 3.91 11.74
N MET A 292 -11.32 3.22 11.73
CA MET A 292 -11.58 2.02 12.54
C MET A 292 -12.37 0.93 11.80
N GLY A 293 -13.15 1.28 10.77
CA GLY A 293 -13.99 0.35 10.02
C GLY A 293 -13.33 -0.26 8.79
N ARG A 294 -14.15 -0.62 7.80
CA ARG A 294 -13.73 -1.40 6.62
C ARG A 294 -12.63 -0.72 5.82
N ASN A 295 -12.74 0.58 5.58
CA ASN A 295 -11.76 1.29 4.75
C ASN A 295 -10.48 1.62 5.53
N ALA A 296 -10.50 1.56 6.87
CA ALA A 296 -9.30 1.67 7.69
C ALA A 296 -8.30 0.52 7.45
N VAL A 297 -8.79 -0.68 7.07
CA VAL A 297 -7.95 -1.81 6.65
C VAL A 297 -7.02 -1.37 5.51
N GLY A 298 -7.59 -0.70 4.49
CA GLY A 298 -6.86 -0.16 3.36
C GLY A 298 -6.06 1.10 3.71
N TYR A 299 -6.64 2.05 4.44
CA TYR A 299 -5.98 3.34 4.69
C TYR A 299 -4.83 3.24 5.70
N LEU A 300 -4.91 2.34 6.68
CA LEU A 300 -3.93 2.21 7.77
C LEU A 300 -3.07 0.96 7.61
N THR A 301 -3.68 -0.24 7.66
CA THR A 301 -2.92 -1.50 7.76
C THR A 301 -2.27 -1.89 6.43
N GLU A 302 -2.96 -1.68 5.32
CA GLU A 302 -2.37 -1.90 3.99
C GLU A 302 -1.29 -0.84 3.69
N SER A 303 -1.49 0.42 4.10
CA SER A 303 -0.45 1.45 4.12
C SER A 303 0.79 1.06 4.94
N MET A 304 0.64 0.23 5.97
CA MET A 304 1.77 -0.33 6.75
C MET A 304 2.49 -1.46 6.01
N HIS A 305 1.76 -2.38 5.36
CA HIS A 305 2.32 -3.68 4.96
C HIS A 305 2.42 -3.97 3.47
N GLY A 306 1.58 -3.37 2.62
CA GLY A 306 1.65 -3.68 1.20
C GLY A 306 2.96 -3.19 0.57
N ALA A 307 3.45 -3.90 -0.46
CA ALA A 307 4.82 -3.77 -0.99
C ALA A 307 5.96 -3.94 0.05
N GLY A 308 5.66 -4.58 1.19
CA GLY A 308 6.59 -4.90 2.26
C GLY A 308 6.39 -4.04 3.51
N SER A 309 6.58 -4.65 4.68
CA SER A 309 6.57 -3.99 5.99
C SER A 309 7.71 -2.96 6.14
N PRO A 310 7.66 -2.04 7.13
CA PRO A 310 8.59 -0.91 7.27
C PRO A 310 10.08 -1.25 7.17
N GLN A 311 10.48 -2.41 7.70
CA GLN A 311 11.88 -2.84 7.69
C GLN A 311 12.39 -3.14 6.28
N ALA A 312 11.52 -3.56 5.36
CA ALA A 312 11.89 -3.82 3.97
C ALA A 312 12.37 -2.55 3.27
N GLN A 313 11.68 -1.41 3.46
CA GLN A 313 12.13 -0.13 2.89
C GLN A 313 13.44 0.33 3.55
N ARG A 314 13.58 0.16 4.87
CA ARG A 314 14.82 0.53 5.58
C ARG A 314 16.04 -0.23 5.07
N ILE A 315 15.89 -1.53 4.79
CA ILE A 315 16.96 -2.34 4.18
C ILE A 315 17.34 -1.78 2.80
N GLN A 316 16.35 -1.44 1.96
CA GLN A 316 16.61 -0.90 0.62
C GLN A 316 17.25 0.49 0.65
N ILE A 317 16.75 1.38 1.51
CA ILE A 317 17.38 2.69 1.76
C ILE A 317 18.82 2.50 2.24
N GLY A 318 19.06 1.57 3.18
CA GLY A 318 20.40 1.26 3.69
C GLY A 318 21.37 0.80 2.60
N ARG A 319 20.89 0.07 1.59
CA ARG A 319 21.69 -0.35 0.43
C ARG A 319 22.01 0.78 -0.54
N GLN A 320 21.16 1.80 -0.63
CA GLN A 320 21.25 2.86 -1.64
C GLN A 320 21.73 4.22 -1.08
N MET A 321 21.87 4.36 0.24
CA MET A 321 22.13 5.66 0.88
C MET A 321 23.54 6.23 0.70
N GLN A 322 24.48 5.47 0.13
CA GLN A 322 25.85 5.88 -0.22
C GLN A 322 26.57 6.62 0.92
N LEU A 323 26.79 5.94 2.05
CA LEU A 323 27.42 6.56 3.24
C LEU A 323 28.89 6.94 3.03
N GLU A 324 29.67 6.16 2.28
CA GLU A 324 31.09 6.49 2.05
C GLU A 324 31.24 7.79 1.26
N PHE A 325 30.48 7.96 0.16
CA PHE A 325 30.37 9.23 -0.55
C PHE A 325 30.02 10.41 0.40
N LYS A 326 29.03 10.24 1.28
CA LYS A 326 28.64 11.29 2.26
C LYS A 326 29.73 11.57 3.30
N LYS A 327 30.45 10.55 3.76
CA LYS A 327 31.60 10.72 4.66
C LYS A 327 32.71 11.48 3.97
N GLN A 328 32.93 11.24 2.68
CA GLN A 328 33.94 11.96 1.91
C GLN A 328 33.61 13.45 1.77
N LEU A 329 32.35 13.79 1.45
CA LEU A 329 31.88 15.17 1.49
C LEU A 329 32.16 15.85 2.85
N ALA A 330 31.88 15.15 3.95
CA ALA A 330 32.11 15.68 5.30
C ALA A 330 33.61 15.85 5.62
N ARG A 331 34.46 14.88 5.25
CA ARG A 331 35.92 14.95 5.46
C ARG A 331 36.55 16.09 4.68
N ASN A 332 36.10 16.31 3.46
CA ASN A 332 36.57 17.41 2.61
C ASN A 332 36.22 18.76 3.24
N LEU A 333 34.97 18.95 3.68
CA LEU A 333 34.55 20.18 4.37
C LEU A 333 35.26 20.38 5.72
N ALA A 334 35.64 19.30 6.40
CA ALA A 334 36.36 19.34 7.67
C ALA A 334 37.89 19.45 7.52
N GLY A 335 38.43 19.43 6.30
CA GLY A 335 39.88 19.47 6.05
C GLY A 335 40.65 18.23 6.50
N ILE A 336 39.98 17.06 6.61
CA ILE A 336 40.56 15.80 7.12
C ILE A 336 41.32 15.03 6.02
N ALA A 337 40.98 15.25 4.75
CA ALA A 337 41.74 14.78 3.60
C ALA A 337 41.51 15.74 2.42
N PRO A 338 42.56 16.16 1.68
CA PRO A 338 42.38 16.87 0.42
C PRO A 338 42.26 15.82 -0.69
N GLU A 339 41.20 15.03 -0.68
CA GLU A 339 40.88 14.31 -1.91
C GLU A 339 40.42 15.35 -2.93
N SER A 340 40.99 15.28 -4.13
CA SER A 340 40.64 16.20 -5.20
C SER A 340 39.15 16.04 -5.56
N ALA A 341 38.52 17.06 -6.14
CA ALA A 341 37.14 16.94 -6.61
C ALA A 341 36.96 15.77 -7.62
N GLU A 342 38.05 15.34 -8.27
CA GLU A 342 38.09 14.21 -9.21
C GLU A 342 37.92 12.87 -8.49
N GLU A 343 38.59 12.64 -7.36
CA GLU A 343 38.46 11.40 -6.56
C GLU A 343 37.05 11.23 -5.98
N VAL A 344 36.41 12.33 -5.56
CA VAL A 344 35.01 12.31 -5.08
C VAL A 344 34.02 12.02 -6.22
N SER A 345 34.35 12.43 -7.45
CA SER A 345 33.52 12.21 -8.62
C SER A 345 33.60 10.76 -9.14
N GLU A 346 34.73 10.07 -8.93
CA GLU A 346 34.87 8.65 -9.30
C GLU A 346 33.96 7.74 -8.46
N GLU A 347 33.61 8.15 -7.24
CA GLU A 347 32.64 7.45 -6.38
C GLU A 347 31.17 7.75 -6.71
N LEU A 348 30.90 8.63 -7.69
CA LEU A 348 29.54 9.02 -8.08
C LEU A 348 28.87 7.93 -8.93
N ALA A 349 28.36 6.90 -8.28
CA ALA A 349 27.58 5.84 -8.92
C ALA A 349 26.15 5.75 -8.34
N GLY A 350 25.25 5.04 -9.03
CA GLY A 350 23.99 4.58 -8.44
C GLY A 350 22.95 5.70 -8.24
N TYR A 351 22.54 5.96 -6.99
CA TYR A 351 21.47 6.92 -6.70
C TYR A 351 21.92 8.37 -6.92
N MET A 352 23.06 8.77 -6.38
CA MET A 352 23.57 10.14 -6.50
C MET A 352 23.88 10.52 -7.95
N GLU A 353 24.35 9.57 -8.76
CA GLU A 353 24.51 9.78 -10.21
C GLU A 353 23.19 10.23 -10.86
N LYS A 354 22.06 9.58 -10.54
CA LYS A 354 20.73 9.97 -11.05
C LYS A 354 20.28 11.33 -10.52
N VAL A 355 20.55 11.63 -9.25
CA VAL A 355 20.21 12.92 -8.64
C VAL A 355 20.92 14.07 -9.37
N PHE A 356 22.19 13.89 -9.73
CA PHE A 356 22.96 14.91 -10.43
C PHE A 356 22.85 14.83 -11.96
N ALA A 357 22.34 13.74 -12.53
CA ALA A 357 22.11 13.62 -13.97
C ALA A 357 21.16 14.70 -14.51
N SER A 358 20.14 15.09 -13.73
CA SER A 358 19.22 16.19 -14.08
C SER A 358 19.86 17.59 -14.02
N ALA A 359 21.11 17.72 -13.52
CA ALA A 359 21.85 18.99 -13.49
C ALA A 359 22.68 19.23 -14.76
N LYS A 360 22.78 18.26 -15.69
CA LYS A 360 23.37 18.50 -17.01
C LYS A 360 22.45 19.44 -17.79
N ARG A 361 22.92 20.68 -18.02
CA ARG A 361 22.18 21.69 -18.77
C ARG A 361 21.95 21.21 -20.21
N PRO A 362 20.86 21.62 -20.89
CA PRO A 362 20.58 21.26 -22.29
C PRO A 362 21.57 21.79 -23.34
N THR A 363 22.78 22.22 -22.96
CA THR A 363 23.76 22.88 -23.84
C THR A 363 25.00 22.04 -24.13
N ASP A 364 25.02 20.77 -23.76
CA ASP A 364 26.15 19.86 -23.98
C ASP A 364 25.88 18.78 -25.06
N GLU A 365 24.93 19.04 -25.97
CA GLU A 365 24.81 18.42 -27.31
C GLU A 365 24.93 19.52 -28.37
#